data_AF-A0A0B8P2D4-F1
#
_entry.id   AF-A0A0B8P2D4-F1
#
_cell.length_a   1.000
_cell.length_b   1.000
_cell.length_c   1.000
_cell.angle_alpha   90.00
_cell.angle_beta   90.00
_cell.angle_gamma   90.00
#
_symmetry.space_group_name_H-M   'P 1'
#
loop_
_entity.id
_entity.type
_entity.pdbx_description
1 polymer ?
#
loop_
_entity_poly.entity_id
_entity_poly.type
_entity_poly.pdbx_seq_one_letter_code
_entity_poly.pdbx_strand_id
1 'polypeptide(L)'
;MTKQENMIEYSSLESCIRDDLNENAPRAMAVLDPVKIVIENFEGEETLEIANHPNKPEMGSREVPFTREIFIEADDFREEANKKYKRLVLGKEVRLRGAYVIKAERIEKDEDGKVTTIFCSYDAETLGKNPADGRKVKGVIHWVSAEKGVPAEIRVYDRLFTVANPAAAEDFKATINRLIVYR
;
A
#
# COMPACT_ATOMS: atom_id res chain seq x y z
N MET A 1 -32.18 24.95 12.77
CA MET A 1 -31.69 25.31 11.43
C MET A 1 -31.16 26.73 11.49
N THR A 2 -29.86 26.90 11.29
CA THR A 2 -29.23 28.21 11.11
C THR A 2 -29.57 28.76 9.72
N LYS A 3 -29.88 30.06 9.63
CA LYS A 3 -30.18 30.76 8.36
C LYS A 3 -28.93 31.37 7.69
N GLN A 4 -27.73 30.93 8.08
CA GLN A 4 -26.47 31.44 7.54
C GLN A 4 -25.99 30.57 6.38
N GLU A 5 -25.67 31.20 5.25
CA GLU A 5 -24.94 30.56 4.16
C GLU A 5 -23.52 30.26 4.63
N ASN A 6 -23.16 28.98 4.70
CA ASN A 6 -21.82 28.53 5.05
C ASN A 6 -21.30 27.60 3.95
N MET A 7 -20.08 27.88 3.48
CA MET A 7 -19.34 26.94 2.64
C MET A 7 -18.75 25.86 3.55
N ILE A 8 -19.16 24.61 3.33
CA ILE A 8 -18.61 23.48 4.08
C ILE A 8 -17.32 23.04 3.40
N GLU A 9 -16.25 22.94 4.17
CA GLU A 9 -14.96 22.44 3.69
C GLU A 9 -15.08 21.00 3.17
N TYR A 10 -14.48 20.73 2.01
CA TYR A 10 -14.49 19.40 1.39
C TYR A 10 -13.91 18.33 2.32
N SER A 11 -12.93 18.68 3.16
CA SER A 11 -12.35 17.77 4.14
C SER A 11 -13.36 17.20 5.14
N SER A 12 -14.45 17.92 5.43
CA SER A 12 -15.53 17.44 6.30
C SER A 12 -16.27 16.26 5.65
N LEU A 13 -16.56 16.36 4.35
CA LEU A 13 -17.16 15.27 3.58
C LEU A 13 -16.22 14.06 3.52
N GLU A 14 -14.93 14.30 3.26
CA GLU A 14 -13.93 13.23 3.25
C GLU A 14 -13.78 12.55 4.62
N SER A 15 -13.91 13.29 5.72
CA SER A 15 -13.88 12.72 7.07
C SER A 15 -15.06 11.78 7.28
N CYS A 16 -16.29 12.21 6.94
CA CYS A 16 -17.48 11.38 7.14
C CYS A 16 -17.39 10.04 6.41
N ILE A 17 -16.94 10.04 5.14
CA ILE A 17 -16.81 8.79 4.39
C ILE A 17 -15.65 7.92 4.90
N ARG A 18 -14.55 8.53 5.37
CA ARG A 18 -13.43 7.78 5.98
C ARG A 18 -13.86 7.12 7.29
N ASP A 19 -14.63 7.81 8.12
CA ASP A 19 -15.11 7.26 9.40
C ASP A 19 -16.06 6.08 9.17
N ASP A 20 -17.00 6.19 8.22
CA ASP A 20 -17.90 5.09 7.85
C ASP A 20 -17.14 3.89 7.27
N LEU A 21 -16.27 4.11 6.28
CA LEU A 21 -15.51 3.03 5.64
C LEU A 21 -14.49 2.41 6.60
N ASN A 22 -13.93 3.19 7.53
CA ASN A 22 -13.05 2.65 8.56
C ASN A 22 -13.76 1.58 9.38
N GLU A 23 -15.05 1.73 9.66
CA GLU A 23 -15.83 0.76 10.43
C GLU A 23 -16.40 -0.37 9.57
N ASN A 24 -16.84 -0.09 8.35
CA ASN A 24 -17.67 -1.01 7.59
C ASN A 24 -16.93 -1.77 6.48
N ALA A 25 -15.82 -1.22 5.96
CA ALA A 25 -15.17 -1.79 4.79
C ALA A 25 -14.19 -2.92 5.15
N PRO A 26 -14.26 -4.09 4.50
CA PRO A 26 -13.18 -5.09 4.61
C PRO A 26 -11.89 -4.53 3.99
N ARG A 27 -10.76 -4.84 4.60
CA ARG A 27 -9.43 -4.46 4.12
C ARG A 27 -8.97 -5.44 3.05
N ALA A 28 -8.44 -4.91 1.97
CA ALA A 28 -7.78 -5.66 0.91
C ALA A 28 -6.35 -5.13 0.68
N MET A 29 -5.58 -5.84 -0.14
CA MET A 29 -4.26 -5.38 -0.61
C MET A 29 -4.34 -5.20 -2.12
N ALA A 30 -3.80 -4.09 -2.60
CA ALA A 30 -3.61 -3.78 -4.00
C ALA A 30 -2.28 -3.04 -4.14
N VAL A 31 -1.57 -3.27 -5.24
CA VAL A 31 -0.33 -2.56 -5.56
C VAL A 31 -0.58 -1.75 -6.82
N LEU A 32 -0.33 -0.44 -6.76
CA LEU A 32 -0.64 0.49 -7.85
C LEU A 32 0.57 0.71 -8.76
N ASP A 33 1.76 0.90 -8.20
CA ASP A 33 3.03 1.02 -8.93
C ASP A 33 3.92 -0.19 -8.61
N PRO A 34 3.74 -1.34 -9.32
CA PRO A 34 4.36 -2.59 -8.94
C PRO A 34 5.86 -2.61 -9.23
N VAL A 35 6.65 -2.98 -8.20
CA VAL A 35 8.01 -3.50 -8.35
C VAL A 35 8.07 -4.96 -7.91
N LYS A 36 8.75 -5.80 -8.70
CA LYS A 36 8.83 -7.24 -8.46
C LYS A 36 9.78 -7.54 -7.30
N ILE A 37 9.35 -8.44 -6.42
CA ILE A 37 10.18 -9.10 -5.40
C ILE A 37 10.29 -10.58 -5.74
N VAL A 38 11.50 -11.14 -5.62
CA VAL A 38 11.75 -12.59 -5.68
C VAL A 38 12.30 -13.04 -4.33
N ILE A 39 11.58 -13.91 -3.64
CA ILE A 39 12.01 -14.46 -2.34
C ILE A 39 12.86 -15.72 -2.60
N GLU A 40 14.17 -15.56 -2.60
CA GLU A 40 15.11 -16.55 -3.11
C GLU A 40 15.08 -17.88 -2.33
N ASN A 41 14.89 -17.82 -1.01
CA ASN A 41 14.84 -18.97 -0.12
C ASN A 41 13.41 -19.49 0.15
N PHE A 42 12.41 -19.05 -0.60
CA PHE A 42 11.05 -19.61 -0.56
C PHE A 42 10.81 -20.49 -1.79
N GLU A 43 10.35 -21.71 -1.54
CA GLU A 43 10.01 -22.70 -2.56
C GLU A 43 8.53 -23.05 -2.43
N GLY A 44 7.79 -22.93 -3.52
CA GLY A 44 6.37 -23.32 -3.58
C GLY A 44 5.39 -22.16 -3.38
N GLU A 45 4.25 -22.51 -2.82
CA GLU A 45 3.11 -21.65 -2.58
C GLU A 45 2.48 -22.00 -1.24
N GLU A 46 2.00 -20.99 -0.53
CA GLU A 46 1.24 -21.12 0.70
C GLU A 46 -0.02 -20.25 0.65
N THR A 47 -1.07 -20.67 1.35
CA THR A 47 -2.26 -19.84 1.57
C THR A 47 -2.22 -19.28 2.99
N LEU A 48 -2.17 -17.96 3.11
CA LEU A 48 -2.17 -17.25 4.39
C LEU A 48 -3.57 -16.79 4.76
N GLU A 49 -3.97 -16.99 6.01
CA GLU A 49 -5.23 -16.47 6.55
C GLU A 49 -5.03 -15.05 7.11
N ILE A 50 -5.62 -14.05 6.47
CA ILE A 50 -5.48 -12.63 6.86
C ILE A 50 -6.84 -12.06 7.26
N ALA A 51 -6.93 -11.44 8.44
CA ALA A 51 -8.14 -10.79 8.93
C ALA A 51 -8.67 -9.74 7.94
N ASN A 52 -10.00 -9.69 7.78
CA ASN A 52 -10.67 -8.69 6.94
C ASN A 52 -10.73 -7.32 7.62
N HIS A 53 -10.60 -7.26 8.93
CA HIS A 53 -10.58 -6.01 9.68
C HIS A 53 -9.66 -6.11 10.90
N PRO A 54 -8.83 -5.10 11.19
CA PRO A 54 -7.90 -5.17 12.32
C PRO A 54 -8.59 -5.25 13.69
N ASN A 55 -9.77 -4.66 13.82
CA ASN A 55 -10.47 -4.51 15.10
C ASN A 55 -11.84 -5.21 15.14
N LYS A 56 -12.23 -5.94 14.07
CA LYS A 56 -13.56 -6.57 13.92
C LYS A 56 -13.44 -8.03 13.52
N PRO A 57 -13.13 -8.93 14.48
CA PRO A 57 -12.98 -10.36 14.20
C PRO A 57 -14.25 -10.99 13.62
N GLU A 58 -15.43 -10.41 13.88
CA GLU A 58 -16.72 -10.82 13.30
C GLU A 58 -16.79 -10.67 11.77
N MET A 59 -15.93 -9.85 11.16
CA MET A 59 -15.79 -9.75 9.70
C MET A 59 -14.97 -10.91 9.10
N GLY A 60 -14.48 -11.82 9.95
CA GLY A 60 -13.72 -13.00 9.55
C GLY A 60 -12.37 -12.69 8.92
N SER A 61 -11.90 -13.65 8.15
CA SER A 61 -10.61 -13.66 7.46
C SER A 61 -10.81 -13.97 5.99
N ARG A 62 -9.72 -13.85 5.22
CA ARG A 62 -9.64 -14.29 3.83
C ARG A 62 -8.34 -15.04 3.61
N GLU A 63 -8.39 -15.97 2.66
CA GLU A 63 -7.23 -16.67 2.15
C GLU A 63 -6.47 -15.78 1.16
N VAL A 64 -5.17 -15.63 1.35
CA VAL A 64 -4.29 -14.83 0.50
C VAL A 64 -3.11 -15.68 0.05
N PRO A 65 -2.92 -15.87 -1.28
CA PRO A 65 -1.82 -16.67 -1.79
C PRO A 65 -0.48 -15.95 -1.57
N PHE A 66 0.47 -16.66 -0.99
CA PHE A 66 1.86 -16.27 -0.83
C PHE A 66 2.74 -17.16 -1.73
N THR A 67 3.44 -16.53 -2.65
CA THR A 67 4.25 -17.17 -3.69
C THR A 67 5.68 -16.66 -3.63
N ARG A 68 6.60 -17.36 -4.30
CA ARG A 68 8.00 -16.93 -4.44
C ARG A 68 8.12 -15.52 -5.02
N GLU A 69 7.27 -15.19 -5.99
CA GLU A 69 7.24 -13.88 -6.62
C GLU A 69 6.04 -13.06 -6.13
N ILE A 70 6.30 -11.84 -5.67
CA ILE A 70 5.29 -10.89 -5.21
C ILE A 70 5.54 -9.51 -5.80
N PHE A 71 4.52 -8.66 -5.79
CA PHE A 71 4.65 -7.22 -6.05
C PHE A 71 4.49 -6.43 -4.76
N ILE A 72 5.24 -5.34 -4.65
CA ILE A 72 5.08 -4.27 -3.67
C ILE A 72 5.01 -2.92 -4.40
N GLU A 73 4.66 -1.84 -3.72
CA GLU A 73 4.80 -0.50 -4.30
C GLU A 73 6.28 -0.19 -4.55
N ALA A 74 6.61 0.40 -5.70
CA ALA A 74 7.95 0.89 -5.99
C ALA A 74 8.43 1.89 -4.92
N ASP A 75 7.51 2.75 -4.45
CA ASP A 75 7.73 3.71 -3.37
C ASP A 75 8.00 3.07 -2.00
N ASP A 76 7.77 1.76 -1.84
CA ASP A 76 8.06 1.02 -0.62
C ASP A 76 9.49 0.49 -0.56
N PHE A 77 10.30 0.69 -1.60
CA PHE A 77 11.72 0.32 -1.65
C PHE A 77 12.65 1.53 -1.86
N ARG A 78 13.81 1.51 -1.19
CA ARG A 78 14.93 2.43 -1.48
C ARG A 78 16.27 1.71 -1.33
N GLU A 79 17.24 2.06 -2.17
CA GLU A 79 18.62 1.59 -1.95
C GLU A 79 19.21 2.17 -0.67
N GLU A 80 19.00 3.47 -0.45
CA GLU A 80 19.45 4.18 0.73
C GLU A 80 18.33 5.03 1.32
N ALA A 81 18.24 5.05 2.66
CA ALA A 81 17.26 5.88 3.34
C ALA A 81 17.69 6.25 4.76
N ASN A 82 17.20 7.40 5.22
CA ASN A 82 17.40 7.87 6.59
C ASN A 82 16.57 7.05 7.60
N LYS A 83 16.79 7.29 8.90
CA LYS A 83 16.11 6.58 9.99
C LYS A 83 14.59 6.80 10.07
N LYS A 84 14.04 7.80 9.38
CA LYS A 84 12.59 8.08 9.34
C LYS A 84 11.87 7.19 8.32
N TYR A 85 12.59 6.64 7.35
CA TYR A 85 12.03 5.72 6.37
C TYR A 85 11.81 4.34 7.01
N LYS A 86 10.56 3.88 6.99
CA LYS A 86 10.09 2.68 7.71
C LYS A 86 9.74 1.51 6.78
N ARG A 87 10.14 1.58 5.52
CA ARG A 87 9.83 0.58 4.49
C ARG A 87 11.10 -0.19 4.09
N LEU A 88 11.07 -0.94 3.00
CA LEU A 88 12.18 -1.80 2.60
C LEU A 88 13.38 -0.97 2.13
N VAL A 89 14.55 -1.31 2.64
CA VAL A 89 15.82 -0.71 2.21
C VAL A 89 16.79 -1.82 1.88
N LEU A 90 17.63 -1.64 0.85
CA LEU A 90 18.69 -2.60 0.53
C LEU A 90 19.52 -2.93 1.78
N GLY A 91 19.71 -4.24 2.04
CA GLY A 91 20.40 -4.77 3.21
C GLY A 91 19.59 -4.72 4.51
N LYS A 92 18.32 -4.31 4.49
CA LYS A 92 17.44 -4.21 5.68
C LYS A 92 16.15 -5.00 5.52
N GLU A 93 15.44 -5.10 6.63
CA GLU A 93 14.23 -5.90 6.77
C GLU A 93 12.95 -5.05 6.82
N VAL A 94 11.87 -5.63 6.28
CA VAL A 94 10.50 -5.14 6.41
C VAL A 94 9.56 -6.31 6.68
N ARG A 95 8.43 -6.05 7.33
CA ARG A 95 7.37 -7.04 7.45
C ARG A 95 6.38 -6.91 6.29
N LEU A 96 6.04 -8.03 5.69
CA LEU A 96 4.91 -8.13 4.77
C LEU A 96 3.60 -8.21 5.57
N ARG A 97 2.61 -7.40 5.21
CA ARG A 97 1.31 -7.34 5.89
C ARG A 97 0.67 -8.73 5.93
N GLY A 98 0.41 -9.24 7.14
CA GLY A 98 -0.19 -10.56 7.35
C GLY A 98 0.70 -11.75 7.00
N ALA A 99 2.01 -11.52 6.81
CA ALA A 99 2.95 -12.55 6.38
C ALA A 99 4.30 -12.41 7.12
N TYR A 100 5.36 -12.89 6.48
CA TYR A 100 6.72 -12.98 7.00
C TYR A 100 7.47 -11.64 7.02
N VAL A 101 8.61 -11.64 7.69
CA VAL A 101 9.65 -10.61 7.56
C VAL A 101 10.56 -11.01 6.40
N ILE A 102 10.86 -10.06 5.52
CA ILE A 102 11.79 -10.22 4.40
C ILE A 102 12.97 -9.25 4.54
N LYS A 103 14.11 -9.61 3.97
CA LYS A 103 15.32 -8.79 3.87
C LYS A 103 15.69 -8.58 2.41
N ALA A 104 15.95 -7.34 1.99
CA ALA A 104 16.46 -7.06 0.65
C ALA A 104 17.95 -7.38 0.56
N GLU A 105 18.33 -8.30 -0.33
CA GLU A 105 19.70 -8.78 -0.49
C GLU A 105 20.40 -8.11 -1.68
N ARG A 106 19.73 -8.06 -2.83
CA ARG A 106 20.27 -7.46 -4.07
C ARG A 106 19.14 -6.93 -4.94
N ILE A 107 19.49 -6.15 -5.95
CA ILE A 107 18.56 -5.58 -6.92
C ILE A 107 19.06 -5.78 -8.34
N GLU A 108 18.11 -5.79 -9.27
CA GLU A 108 18.34 -5.61 -10.69
C GLU A 108 17.75 -4.28 -11.13
N LYS A 109 18.43 -3.64 -12.08
CA LYS A 109 18.04 -2.38 -12.69
C LYS A 109 18.01 -2.53 -14.20
N ASP A 110 17.16 -1.75 -14.86
CA ASP A 110 17.22 -1.59 -16.31
C ASP A 110 18.34 -0.63 -16.74
N GLU A 111 18.44 -0.39 -18.05
CA GLU A 111 19.43 0.49 -18.67
C GLU A 111 19.32 1.95 -18.20
N ASP A 112 18.11 2.38 -17.79
CA ASP A 112 17.84 3.72 -17.26
C ASP A 112 18.10 3.82 -15.75
N GLY A 113 18.51 2.72 -15.11
CA GLY A 113 18.81 2.65 -13.68
C GLY A 113 17.57 2.51 -12.80
N LYS A 114 16.38 2.25 -13.36
CA LYS A 114 15.16 1.96 -12.59
C LYS A 114 15.23 0.55 -12.04
N VAL A 115 14.88 0.39 -10.76
CA VAL A 115 14.84 -0.93 -10.10
C VAL A 115 13.69 -1.74 -10.70
N THR A 116 14.01 -2.89 -11.26
CA THR A 116 13.04 -3.79 -11.91
C THR A 116 12.69 -4.98 -11.03
N THR A 117 13.67 -5.50 -10.28
CA THR A 117 13.48 -6.64 -9.38
C THR A 117 14.32 -6.48 -8.12
N ILE A 118 13.73 -6.81 -6.98
CA ILE A 118 14.38 -6.84 -5.68
C ILE A 118 14.42 -8.29 -5.22
N PHE A 119 15.60 -8.80 -4.92
CA PHE A 119 15.78 -10.16 -4.43
C PHE A 119 15.86 -10.13 -2.92
N CYS A 120 15.06 -10.97 -2.30
CA CYS A 120 14.90 -11.01 -0.87
C CYS A 120 15.12 -12.41 -0.31
N SER A 121 15.53 -12.46 0.96
CA SER A 121 15.33 -13.63 1.81
C SER A 121 14.13 -13.40 2.73
N TYR A 122 13.47 -14.46 3.18
CA TYR A 122 12.44 -14.40 4.23
C TYR A 122 12.83 -15.21 5.47
N ASP A 123 12.25 -14.83 6.60
CA ASP A 123 12.37 -15.55 7.87
C ASP A 123 11.10 -16.37 8.16
N ALA A 124 11.17 -17.69 7.98
CA ALA A 124 10.06 -18.63 8.17
C ALA A 124 9.49 -18.61 9.60
N GLU A 125 10.26 -18.18 10.59
CA GLU A 125 9.85 -18.15 11.99
C GLU A 125 9.08 -16.88 12.38
N THR A 126 8.68 -16.05 11.40
CA THR A 126 8.07 -14.73 11.67
C THR A 126 6.61 -14.61 11.24
N LEU A 127 5.96 -15.69 10.77
CA LEU A 127 4.52 -15.66 10.49
C LEU A 127 3.73 -15.41 11.76
N GLY A 128 2.99 -14.30 11.82
CA GLY A 128 2.16 -13.93 12.97
C GLY A 128 2.91 -13.58 14.27
N LYS A 129 4.24 -13.65 14.29
CA LYS A 129 5.08 -13.42 15.47
C LYS A 129 6.29 -12.55 15.17
N ASN A 130 6.84 -11.92 16.21
CA ASN A 130 8.08 -11.15 16.11
C ASN A 130 9.30 -12.09 15.97
N PRO A 131 10.41 -11.62 15.38
CA PRO A 131 11.65 -12.39 15.34
C PRO A 131 12.10 -12.84 16.74
N ALA A 132 12.46 -14.13 16.86
CA ALA A 132 12.80 -14.74 18.15
C ALA A 132 14.11 -14.19 18.76
N ASP A 133 15.01 -13.67 17.92
CA ASP A 133 16.27 -13.03 18.31
C ASP A 133 16.08 -11.58 18.84
N GLY A 134 14.85 -11.07 18.85
CA GLY A 134 14.51 -9.75 19.36
C GLY A 134 14.86 -8.58 18.43
N ARG A 135 15.28 -8.84 17.18
CA ARG A 135 15.55 -7.75 16.22
C ARG A 135 14.29 -6.97 15.91
N LYS A 136 14.43 -5.64 15.81
CA LYS A 136 13.31 -4.71 15.54
C LYS A 136 13.12 -4.49 14.05
N VAL A 137 11.97 -4.91 13.53
CA VAL A 137 11.54 -4.65 12.15
C VAL A 137 10.77 -3.32 12.11
N LYS A 138 11.21 -2.39 11.25
CA LYS A 138 10.86 -0.96 11.36
C LYS A 138 9.54 -0.54 10.69
N GLY A 139 8.89 -1.45 9.98
CA GLY A 139 7.56 -1.19 9.43
C GLY A 139 6.97 -2.40 8.73
N VAL A 140 5.77 -2.17 8.20
CA VAL A 140 4.94 -3.15 7.53
C VAL A 140 4.52 -2.55 6.18
N ILE A 141 4.68 -3.31 5.10
CA ILE A 141 4.24 -2.93 3.74
C ILE A 141 3.20 -3.92 3.24
N HIS A 142 2.31 -3.48 2.35
CA HIS A 142 1.41 -4.39 1.65
C HIS A 142 2.10 -5.03 0.44
N TRP A 143 1.50 -6.09 -0.06
CA TRP A 143 2.03 -6.88 -1.16
C TRP A 143 0.90 -7.67 -1.81
N VAL A 144 1.13 -8.17 -3.01
CA VAL A 144 0.25 -9.14 -3.70
C VAL A 144 1.10 -10.21 -4.39
N SER A 145 0.59 -11.43 -4.51
CA SER A 145 1.25 -12.47 -5.32
C SER A 145 1.37 -12.01 -6.78
N ALA A 146 2.55 -12.17 -7.38
CA ALA A 146 2.76 -11.84 -8.79
C ALA A 146 2.07 -12.86 -9.73
N GLU A 147 1.92 -14.10 -9.27
CA GLU A 147 1.34 -15.20 -10.05
C GLU A 147 -0.18 -15.30 -9.89
N LYS A 148 -0.69 -15.02 -8.69
CA LYS A 148 -2.11 -15.19 -8.33
C LYS A 148 -2.86 -13.89 -8.06
N GLY A 149 -2.16 -12.76 -8.12
CA GLY A 149 -2.78 -11.44 -8.08
C GLY A 149 -3.72 -11.24 -9.26
N VAL A 150 -4.78 -10.46 -9.05
CA VAL A 150 -5.76 -10.13 -10.10
C VAL A 150 -5.37 -8.80 -10.74
N PRO A 151 -5.03 -8.75 -12.05
CA PRO A 151 -4.79 -7.50 -12.74
C PRO A 151 -6.05 -6.62 -12.70
N ALA A 152 -5.88 -5.34 -12.35
CA ALA A 152 -6.98 -4.40 -12.23
C ALA A 152 -6.57 -3.01 -12.75
N GLU A 153 -7.51 -2.29 -13.37
CA GLU A 153 -7.37 -0.85 -13.59
C GLU A 153 -7.85 -0.13 -12.33
N ILE A 154 -6.93 0.60 -11.69
CA ILE A 154 -7.24 1.44 -10.53
C ILE A 154 -7.33 2.89 -11.01
N ARG A 155 -8.40 3.58 -10.61
CA ARG A 155 -8.60 5.00 -10.92
C ARG A 155 -8.51 5.77 -9.63
N VAL A 156 -7.45 6.55 -9.50
CA VAL A 156 -7.26 7.39 -8.32
C VAL A 156 -7.90 8.75 -8.61
N TYR A 157 -8.94 9.08 -7.85
CA TYR A 157 -9.69 10.32 -7.99
C TYR A 157 -9.18 11.39 -7.02
N ASP A 158 -9.06 12.62 -7.52
CA ASP A 158 -8.81 13.82 -6.72
C ASP A 158 -9.99 14.81 -6.83
N ARG A 159 -9.90 15.96 -6.16
CA ARG A 159 -10.87 17.05 -6.23
C ARG A 159 -11.03 17.53 -7.66
N LEU A 160 -12.28 17.72 -8.10
CA LEU A 160 -12.61 18.20 -9.45
C LEU A 160 -12.11 19.62 -9.72
N PHE A 161 -12.00 20.45 -8.70
CA PHE A 161 -11.55 21.84 -8.82
C PHE A 161 -10.31 22.09 -7.98
N THR A 162 -9.45 22.98 -8.46
CA THR A 162 -8.18 23.36 -7.80
C THR A 162 -8.35 24.48 -6.77
N VAL A 163 -9.54 25.08 -6.69
CA VAL A 163 -9.87 26.19 -5.77
C VAL A 163 -11.04 25.81 -4.86
N ALA A 164 -11.09 26.40 -3.66
CA ALA A 164 -12.14 26.13 -2.68
C ALA A 164 -13.54 26.57 -3.14
N ASN A 165 -13.63 27.72 -3.83
CA ASN A 165 -14.88 28.26 -4.36
C ASN A 165 -14.82 28.46 -5.88
N PRO A 166 -15.02 27.42 -6.69
CA PRO A 166 -14.99 27.54 -8.15
C PRO A 166 -16.12 28.42 -8.69
N ALA A 167 -17.23 28.58 -7.95
CA ALA A 167 -18.36 29.43 -8.35
C ALA A 167 -18.05 30.93 -8.26
N ALA A 168 -17.03 31.33 -7.49
CA ALA A 168 -16.57 32.72 -7.42
C ALA A 168 -15.50 33.06 -8.47
N ALA A 169 -15.03 32.09 -9.25
CA ALA A 169 -14.07 32.34 -10.33
C ALA A 169 -14.76 33.00 -11.54
N GLU A 170 -14.06 33.93 -12.20
CA GLU A 170 -14.56 34.55 -13.45
C GLU A 170 -14.80 33.53 -14.55
N ASP A 171 -13.90 32.54 -14.67
CA ASP A 171 -14.08 31.35 -15.49
C ASP A 171 -13.91 30.09 -14.63
N PHE A 172 -15.02 29.50 -14.19
CA PHE A 172 -14.97 28.29 -13.37
C PHE A 172 -14.33 27.10 -14.12
N LYS A 173 -14.40 27.04 -15.45
CA LYS A 173 -13.79 25.94 -16.23
C LYS A 173 -12.27 25.97 -16.14
N ALA A 174 -11.69 27.16 -16.01
CA ALA A 174 -10.25 27.32 -15.78
C ALA A 174 -9.81 26.73 -14.44
N THR A 175 -10.72 26.53 -13.49
CA THR A 175 -10.43 25.95 -12.17
C THR A 175 -10.55 24.43 -12.11
N ILE A 176 -10.93 23.77 -13.21
CA ILE A 176 -11.02 22.30 -13.28
C ILE A 176 -9.62 21.69 -13.11
N ASN A 177 -9.51 20.74 -12.18
CA ASN A 177 -8.34 19.91 -12.00
C ASN A 177 -8.22 18.92 -13.17
N ARG A 178 -7.27 19.15 -14.05
CA ARG A 178 -7.01 18.27 -15.21
C ARG A 178 -6.34 16.95 -14.85
N LEU A 179 -5.87 16.82 -13.61
CA LEU A 179 -5.28 15.60 -13.04
C LEU A 179 -6.27 14.85 -12.13
N ILE A 180 -7.58 15.08 -12.29
CA ILE A 180 -8.64 14.48 -11.46
C ILE A 180 -8.59 12.95 -11.45
N VAL A 181 -8.15 12.31 -12.53
CA VAL A 181 -7.92 10.87 -12.58
C VAL A 181 -6.49 10.62 -13.02
N TYR A 182 -5.70 10.01 -12.15
CA TYR A 182 -4.40 9.47 -12.49
C TYR A 182 -4.40 7.94 -12.40
N ARG A 183 -3.53 7.33 -13.21
CA ARG A 183 -3.21 5.90 -13.19
C ARG A 183 -2.10 5.66 -12.17
#